data_AF-D4JGB5-F1
#
_entry.id   AF-D4JGB5-F1
#
_cell.length_a   1.000
_cell.length_b   1.000
_cell.length_c   1.000
_cell.angle_alpha   90.00
_cell.angle_beta   90.00
_cell.angle_gamma   90.00
#
_symmetry.space_group_name_H-M   'P 1'
#
loop_
_entity.id
_entity.type
_entity.pdbx_description
1 polymer ?
#
loop_
_entity_poly.entity_id
_entity_poly.type
_entity_poly.pdbx_seq_one_letter_code
_entity_poly.pdbx_strand_id
1 'polypeptide(L)'
;MTLILIYINRRRAKNCSPFLFCKGEKVVLEILKANEEARNDDMKLYLLVCEAVNLYPTCDRDIGSFSFSSVMNHYRELRLPHFESVRRSRAKIQAEIPELAGDRSCRQRRKELEILYRSYALNKEE
;
A
#
# COMPACT_ATOMS: atom_id res chain seq x y z
N MET A 1 -6.04 -26.74 -10.29
CA MET A 1 -6.91 -25.75 -9.61
C MET A 1 -7.52 -26.23 -8.29
N THR A 2 -7.11 -27.39 -7.74
CA THR A 2 -7.70 -27.95 -6.50
C THR A 2 -6.89 -27.67 -5.22
N LEU A 3 -5.58 -27.43 -5.30
CA LEU A 3 -4.74 -27.20 -4.11
C LEU A 3 -4.89 -25.79 -3.49
N ILE A 4 -5.17 -24.77 -4.30
CA ILE A 4 -5.35 -23.38 -3.81
C ILE A 4 -6.63 -23.28 -2.97
N LEU A 5 -7.73 -23.90 -3.42
CA LEU A 5 -9.01 -23.88 -2.68
C LEU A 5 -8.97 -24.68 -1.37
N ILE A 6 -8.15 -25.74 -1.27
CA ILE A 6 -7.94 -26.50 -0.02
C ILE A 6 -7.16 -25.64 0.99
N TYR A 7 -6.21 -24.82 0.55
CA TYR A 7 -5.42 -23.95 1.42
C TYR A 7 -6.26 -22.80 2.01
N ILE A 8 -7.12 -22.21 1.19
CA ILE A 8 -7.96 -21.06 1.54
C ILE A 8 -9.05 -21.44 2.57
N ASN A 9 -9.65 -22.63 2.43
CA ASN A 9 -10.76 -23.05 3.29
C ASN A 9 -10.37 -23.43 4.74
N ARG A 10 -9.07 -23.60 5.05
CA ARG A 10 -8.64 -24.11 6.37
C ARG A 10 -8.36 -23.03 7.43
N ARG A 11 -8.56 -21.73 7.13
CA ARG A 11 -8.34 -20.64 8.11
C ARG A 11 -9.51 -19.68 8.23
N ARG A 12 -10.71 -20.23 8.41
CA ARG A 12 -11.83 -19.52 9.04
C ARG A 12 -11.61 -19.50 10.56
N ALA A 13 -10.52 -18.90 11.04
CA ALA A 13 -10.23 -18.83 12.46
C ALA A 13 -9.27 -17.69 12.81
N LYS A 14 -9.83 -16.71 13.52
CA LYS A 14 -9.20 -15.90 14.57
C LYS A 14 -8.42 -14.65 14.12
N ASN A 15 -9.07 -13.53 14.38
CA ASN A 15 -8.51 -12.33 15.01
C ASN A 15 -7.47 -11.55 14.20
N CYS A 16 -7.95 -10.60 13.39
CA CYS A 16 -7.17 -9.41 13.05
C CYS A 16 -6.88 -8.65 14.35
N SER A 17 -5.72 -8.90 14.96
CA SER A 17 -5.26 -8.18 16.14
C SER A 17 -4.86 -6.74 15.76
N PRO A 18 -4.97 -5.77 16.69
CA PRO A 18 -4.48 -4.40 16.52
C PRO A 18 -2.95 -4.28 16.30
N PHE A 19 -2.20 -5.37 16.44
CA PHE A 19 -0.74 -5.39 16.50
C PHE A 19 -0.04 -5.27 15.13
N LEU A 20 -0.77 -5.42 14.02
CA LEU A 20 -0.18 -5.37 12.67
C LEU A 20 0.03 -3.92 12.17
N PHE A 21 -0.65 -2.93 12.75
CA PHE A 21 -0.64 -1.53 12.30
C PHE A 21 0.71 -0.83 12.54
N CYS A 22 1.36 -1.07 13.68
CA CYS A 22 2.66 -0.45 14.03
C CYS A 22 3.86 -0.96 13.19
N LYS A 23 3.76 -2.14 12.57
CA LYS A 23 4.86 -2.68 11.74
C LYS A 23 4.86 -2.06 10.34
N GLY A 24 3.68 -1.74 9.80
CA GLY A 24 3.53 -1.16 8.47
C GLY A 24 4.18 0.23 8.34
N GLU A 25 3.96 1.13 9.31
CA GLU A 25 4.52 2.49 9.29
C GLU A 25 6.06 2.48 9.26
N LYS A 26 6.71 1.62 10.05
CA LYS A 26 8.17 1.49 10.08
C LYS A 26 8.74 1.00 8.75
N VAL A 27 8.10 0.01 8.13
CA VAL A 27 8.52 -0.51 6.82
C VAL A 27 8.38 0.56 5.75
N VAL A 28 7.25 1.30 5.76
CA VAL A 28 7.03 2.43 4.84
C VAL A 28 8.12 3.49 5.03
N LEU A 29 8.46 3.84 6.27
CA LEU A 29 9.51 4.83 6.55
C LEU A 29 10.86 4.42 5.93
N GLU A 30 11.29 3.17 6.14
CA GLU A 30 12.57 2.69 5.61
C GLU A 30 12.58 2.66 4.06
N ILE A 31 11.46 2.27 3.44
CA ILE A 31 11.32 2.30 1.98
C ILE A 31 11.38 3.73 1.45
N LEU A 32 10.73 4.70 2.11
CA LEU A 32 10.75 6.10 1.69
C LEU A 32 12.16 6.73 1.83
N LYS A 33 12.94 6.30 2.81
CA LYS A 33 14.36 6.69 2.94
C LYS A 33 15.19 6.09 1.81
N ALA A 34 15.00 4.82 1.51
CA ALA A 34 15.81 4.07 0.55
C ALA A 34 15.47 4.36 -0.92
N ASN A 35 14.21 4.67 -1.25
CA ASN A 35 13.73 4.79 -2.62
C ASN A 35 12.93 6.09 -2.84
N GLU A 36 13.48 6.99 -3.67
CA GLU A 36 12.85 8.28 -3.96
C GLU A 36 11.62 8.16 -4.86
N GLU A 37 11.59 7.19 -5.77
CA GLU A 37 10.46 6.97 -6.66
C GLU A 37 9.20 6.56 -5.89
N ALA A 38 9.37 5.76 -4.82
CA ALA A 38 8.30 5.36 -3.92
C ALA A 38 7.67 6.54 -3.16
N ARG A 39 8.37 7.69 -3.05
CA ARG A 39 7.79 8.92 -2.48
C ARG A 39 6.70 9.51 -3.38
N ASN A 40 6.79 9.26 -4.69
CA ASN A 40 5.94 9.84 -5.73
C ASN A 40 4.85 8.90 -6.22
N ASP A 41 5.15 7.60 -6.29
CA ASP A 41 4.30 6.59 -6.89
C ASP A 41 3.76 5.60 -5.83
N ASP A 42 2.44 5.60 -5.66
CA ASP A 42 1.73 4.72 -4.74
C ASP A 42 1.84 3.24 -5.11
N MET A 43 1.86 2.91 -6.40
CA MET A 43 1.94 1.53 -6.86
C MET A 43 3.34 0.96 -6.62
N LYS A 44 4.39 1.75 -6.88
CA LYS A 44 5.77 1.36 -6.54
C LYS A 44 5.97 1.20 -5.04
N LEU A 45 5.49 2.15 -4.24
CA LEU A 45 5.56 2.03 -2.79
C LEU A 45 4.82 0.78 -2.30
N TYR A 46 3.62 0.54 -2.81
CA TYR A 46 2.84 -0.62 -2.41
C TYR A 46 3.52 -1.94 -2.75
N LEU A 47 4.13 -2.05 -3.93
CA LEU A 47 4.90 -3.24 -4.33
C LEU A 47 6.08 -3.49 -3.36
N LEU A 48 6.92 -2.47 -3.11
CA LEU A 48 8.06 -2.59 -2.21
C LEU A 48 7.65 -2.94 -0.77
N VAL A 49 6.52 -2.39 -0.32
CA VAL A 49 5.98 -2.73 1.00
C VAL A 49 5.48 -4.18 1.02
N CYS A 50 4.82 -4.65 -0.05
CA CYS A 50 4.38 -6.04 -0.16
C CYS A 50 5.59 -6.99 -0.13
N GLU A 51 6.65 -6.69 -0.86
CA GLU A 51 7.91 -7.45 -0.87
C GLU A 51 8.57 -7.47 0.52
N ALA A 52 8.69 -6.31 1.18
CA ALA A 52 9.32 -6.18 2.49
C ALA A 52 8.51 -6.82 3.64
N VAL A 53 7.18 -6.85 3.53
CA VAL A 53 6.29 -7.46 4.52
C VAL A 53 6.07 -8.95 4.24
N ASN A 54 6.48 -9.46 3.07
CA ASN A 54 6.22 -10.83 2.66
C ASN A 54 6.84 -11.83 3.65
N LEU A 55 6.01 -12.32 4.58
CA LEU A 55 6.43 -13.05 5.77
C LEU A 55 6.33 -14.57 5.58
N TYR A 56 6.21 -15.04 4.34
CA TYR A 56 6.11 -16.46 4.01
C TYR A 56 7.46 -16.97 3.46
N PRO A 57 8.40 -17.39 4.33
CA PRO A 57 9.53 -18.22 3.92
C PRO A 57 9.10 -19.66 3.59
N THR A 58 7.81 -19.99 3.72
CA THR A 58 7.27 -21.34 3.52
C THR A 58 6.59 -21.56 2.17
N CYS A 59 6.47 -20.52 1.35
CA CYS A 59 6.25 -20.71 -0.08
C CYS A 59 7.46 -20.14 -0.81
N ASP A 60 8.16 -20.97 -1.58
CA ASP A 60 9.27 -20.57 -2.48
C ASP A 60 8.82 -19.66 -3.64
N ARG A 61 7.72 -18.94 -3.47
CA ARG A 61 7.06 -18.14 -4.48
C ARG A 61 7.05 -16.69 -4.05
N ASP A 62 7.81 -15.90 -4.78
CA ASP A 62 7.86 -14.45 -4.68
C ASP A 62 6.47 -13.83 -4.93
N ILE A 63 6.21 -12.65 -4.36
CA ILE A 63 4.94 -11.93 -4.51
C ILE A 63 4.64 -11.65 -5.99
N GLY A 64 5.68 -11.40 -6.80
CA GLY A 64 5.57 -11.18 -8.24
C GLY A 64 5.12 -12.41 -9.04
N SER A 65 5.12 -13.60 -8.43
CA SER A 65 4.63 -14.83 -9.08
C SER A 65 3.11 -14.99 -9.04
N PHE A 66 2.42 -14.22 -8.19
CA PHE A 66 0.95 -14.25 -8.12
C PHE A 66 0.33 -13.41 -9.23
N SER A 67 -0.77 -13.91 -9.81
CA SER A 67 -1.56 -13.09 -10.74
C SER A 67 -2.16 -11.89 -10.00
N PHE A 68 -2.32 -10.77 -10.70
CA PHE A 68 -2.95 -9.57 -10.13
C PHE A 68 -4.34 -9.87 -9.54
N SER A 69 -5.15 -10.67 -10.25
CA SER A 69 -6.47 -11.10 -9.75
C SER A 69 -6.36 -11.88 -8.43
N SER A 70 -5.37 -12.76 -8.30
CA SER A 70 -5.13 -13.49 -7.06
C SER A 70 -4.73 -12.55 -5.92
N VAL A 71 -3.84 -11.59 -6.18
CA VAL A 71 -3.45 -10.59 -5.18
C VAL A 71 -4.66 -9.78 -4.72
N MET A 72 -5.47 -9.27 -5.64
CA MET A 72 -6.62 -8.43 -5.31
C MET A 72 -7.70 -9.17 -4.53
N ASN A 73 -7.99 -10.42 -4.89
CA ASN A 73 -9.03 -11.21 -4.22
C ASN A 73 -8.56 -11.82 -2.88
N HIS A 74 -7.28 -12.15 -2.74
CA HIS A 74 -6.75 -12.93 -1.62
C HIS A 74 -5.69 -12.20 -0.78
N TYR A 75 -5.57 -10.87 -0.89
CA TYR A 75 -4.53 -10.10 -0.18
C TYR A 75 -4.50 -10.34 1.34
N ARG A 76 -5.67 -10.57 1.97
CA ARG A 76 -5.78 -10.86 3.41
C ARG A 76 -5.17 -12.22 3.77
N GLU A 77 -5.37 -13.21 2.91
CA GLU A 77 -4.84 -14.57 3.08
C GLU A 77 -3.32 -14.58 2.85
N LEU A 78 -2.87 -13.77 1.90
CA LEU A 78 -1.46 -13.49 1.62
C LEU A 78 -0.81 -12.58 2.68
N ARG A 79 -1.56 -12.11 3.68
CA ARG A 79 -1.12 -11.18 4.74
C ARG A 79 -0.49 -9.88 4.20
N LEU A 80 -0.91 -9.45 3.02
CA LEU A 80 -0.50 -8.19 2.44
C LEU A 80 -1.21 -7.03 3.14
N PRO A 81 -0.53 -5.88 3.31
CA PRO A 81 -1.16 -4.71 3.86
C PRO A 81 -2.23 -4.19 2.90
N HIS A 82 -3.24 -3.51 3.46
CA HIS A 82 -4.23 -2.84 2.62
C HIS A 82 -3.62 -1.61 1.95
N PHE A 83 -3.91 -1.39 0.67
CA PHE A 83 -3.38 -0.27 -0.13
C PHE A 83 -3.56 1.09 0.56
N GLU A 84 -4.78 1.38 1.01
CA GLU A 84 -5.10 2.64 1.67
C GLU A 84 -4.31 2.85 2.98
N SER A 85 -3.98 1.77 3.70
CA SER A 85 -3.21 1.86 4.94
C SER A 85 -1.77 2.28 4.66
N VAL A 86 -1.16 1.74 3.60
CA VAL A 86 0.18 2.14 3.13
C VAL A 86 0.17 3.61 2.70
N ARG A 87 -0.84 4.02 1.90
CA ARG A 87 -0.99 5.39 1.43
C ARG A 87 -1.12 6.40 2.58
N ARG A 88 -1.94 6.09 3.59
CA ARG A 88 -2.11 6.94 4.79
C ARG A 88 -0.83 7.02 5.61
N SER A 89 -0.11 5.90 5.76
CA SER A 89 1.18 5.86 6.46
C SER A 89 2.20 6.79 5.78
N ARG A 90 2.29 6.75 4.44
CA ARG A 90 3.14 7.68 3.68
C ARG A 90 2.76 9.13 3.95
N ALA A 91 1.47 9.47 3.87
CA ALA A 91 1.00 10.84 4.07
C ALA A 91 1.34 11.37 5.47
N LYS A 92 1.17 10.53 6.51
CA LYS A 92 1.56 10.84 7.88
C LYS A 92 3.07 11.06 8.00
N ILE A 93 3.88 10.13 7.49
CA ILE A 93 5.35 10.23 7.53
C ILE A 93 5.85 11.47 6.80
N GLN A 94 5.31 11.79 5.62
CA GLN A 94 5.72 12.98 4.86
C GLN A 94 5.28 14.30 5.51
N ALA A 95 4.23 14.28 6.35
CA ALA A 95 3.83 15.44 7.14
C ALA A 95 4.76 15.65 8.35
N GLU A 96 5.21 14.57 8.98
CA GLU A 96 6.16 14.59 10.10
C GLU A 96 7.61 14.86 9.65
N ILE A 97 7.97 14.39 8.45
CA ILE A 97 9.33 14.33 7.92
C ILE A 97 9.35 14.94 6.49
N PRO A 98 9.42 16.28 6.36
CA PRO A 98 9.30 16.97 5.07
C PRO A 98 10.39 16.63 4.05
N GLU A 99 11.56 16.17 4.50
CA GLU A 99 12.66 15.73 3.61
C GLU A 99 12.32 14.47 2.81
N LEU A 100 11.35 13.67 3.28
CA LEU A 100 10.85 12.49 2.56
C LEU A 100 9.67 12.81 1.65
N ALA A 101 9.33 14.09 1.48
CA ALA A 101 8.25 14.51 0.60
C ALA A 101 8.55 14.15 -0.86
N GLY A 102 7.49 13.85 -1.62
CA GLY A 102 7.59 13.63 -3.07
C GLY A 102 8.11 14.86 -3.83
N ASP A 103 8.53 14.67 -5.06
CA ASP A 103 9.13 15.71 -5.91
C ASP A 103 8.25 16.97 -6.04
N ARG A 104 8.89 18.13 -6.22
CA ARG A 104 8.21 19.42 -6.35
C ARG A 104 7.16 19.37 -7.47
N SER A 105 7.48 18.77 -8.62
CA SER A 105 6.56 18.70 -9.75
C SER A 105 5.30 17.89 -9.42
N CYS A 106 5.47 16.73 -8.77
CA CYS A 106 4.38 15.88 -8.32
C CYS A 106 3.49 16.60 -7.29
N ARG A 107 4.10 17.31 -6.33
CA ARG A 107 3.34 18.09 -5.33
C ARG A 107 2.54 19.21 -5.96
N GLN A 108 3.12 19.92 -6.92
CA GLN A 108 2.45 21.00 -7.64
C GLN A 108 1.24 20.49 -8.42
N ARG A 109 1.40 19.40 -9.18
CA ARG A 109 0.30 18.76 -9.92
C ARG A 109 -0.83 18.30 -9.00
N ARG A 110 -0.51 17.76 -7.81
CA ARG A 110 -1.52 17.36 -6.82
C ARG A 110 -2.34 18.56 -6.32
N LYS A 111 -1.70 19.71 -6.07
CA LYS A 111 -2.40 20.95 -5.68
C LYS A 111 -3.31 21.48 -6.80
N GLU A 112 -2.83 21.46 -8.04
CA GLU A 112 -3.62 21.90 -9.21
C GLU A 112 -4.86 21.03 -9.40
N LEU A 113 -4.70 19.70 -9.32
CA LEU A 113 -5.82 18.76 -9.39
C LEU A 113 -6.79 18.95 -8.23
N GLU A 114 -6.30 19.19 -7.02
CA GLU A 114 -7.16 19.48 -5.87
C GLU A 114 -8.01 20.73 -6.09
N ILE A 115 -7.42 21.82 -6.61
CA ILE A 115 -8.15 23.05 -6.96
C ILE A 115 -9.22 22.75 -8.01
N LEU A 116 -8.87 22.01 -9.07
CA LEU A 116 -9.79 21.62 -10.14
C LEU A 116 -10.97 20.78 -9.62
N TYR A 117 -10.71 19.80 -8.75
CA TYR A 117 -11.78 18.97 -8.20
C TYR A 117 -12.65 19.74 -7.21
N ARG A 118 -12.07 20.66 -6.43
CA ARG A 118 -12.84 21.56 -5.56
C ARG A 118 -13.75 22.49 -6.37
N SER A 119 -13.25 23.09 -7.45
CA SER A 119 -14.07 23.95 -8.30
C SER A 119 -15.18 23.17 -8.99
N TYR A 120 -14.89 21.98 -9.53
CA TYR A 120 -15.91 21.09 -10.10
C TYR A 120 -17.01 20.72 -9.10
N ALA A 121 -16.66 20.43 -7.85
CA ALA A 121 -17.63 20.08 -6.82
C ALA A 121 -18.56 21.26 -6.46
N LEU A 122 -18.02 22.49 -6.43
CA LEU A 122 -18.78 23.70 -6.13
C LEU A 122 -19.65 24.16 -7.31
N ASN A 123 -19.20 23.93 -8.55
CA ASN A 123 -19.91 24.32 -9.77
C ASN A 123 -21.00 23.31 -10.21
N LYS A 124 -21.22 22.24 -9.43
CA LYS A 124 -22.19 21.18 -9.76
C LYS A 124 -23.61 21.47 -9.30
N GLU A 125 -23.85 22.66 -8.75
CA GLU A 125 -25.13 23.14 -8.23
C GLU A 125 -25.91 24.05 -9.22
N GLU A 126 -25.45 24.19 -10.47
CA GLU A 126 -26.19 24.79 -11.60
C GLU A 126 -26.78 23.72 -12.54
#